data_AF-A0A3B9K0B9-F1
#
_entry.id   AF-A0A3B9K0B9-F1
#
_cell.length_a   1.000
_cell.length_b   1.000
_cell.length_c   1.000
_cell.angle_alpha   90.00
_cell.angle_beta   90.00
_cell.angle_gamma   90.00
#
_symmetry.space_group_name_H-M   'P 1'
#
loop_
_entity.id
_entity.type
_entity.pdbx_description
1 polymer ?
#
loop_
_entity_poly.entity_id
_entity_poly.type
_entity_poly.pdbx_seq_one_letter_code
_entity_poly.pdbx_strand_id
1 'polypeptide(L)'
;MIKLYTKYCLIALFCFLAGCQGPITVTQQGTKEEIASERKKQTESSLRQEIKDLARVYDLAYPLLLDNQELCPSKKLFTGMYTSTLEIVHKVYKEAAKNLMNLGNETQIWKLVKNSAAEKAGLMIGDKIVGINGVKIRKGKNGFNQLAKLLEEITDANIQIKILRNNENLTFHIVREKICNYNIAYLPNEPAINAYADGQNIYITRGMYRFADDDSELSLVMAHELAHNTMKHIDKKKTNVLLGTAGGFLIDLLLSGAGVNTGGTYSDLGANLGAQAYSVGFEQEADYVAMYYLERAGIDSSNVAHFWRRMATENNNLSINHRTSHPTTPERFIALEKTFKEIMMKKNNGEVLKPNIESSVD
;
A
#
# COMPACT_ATOMS: atom_id res chain seq x y z
N MET A 1 27.79 -53.80 64.62
CA MET A 1 26.62 -54.53 64.11
C MET A 1 25.92 -53.69 63.04
N ILE A 2 25.97 -54.17 61.79
CA ILE A 2 24.82 -54.23 60.83
C ILE A 2 24.37 -52.88 60.23
N LYS A 3 24.82 -52.48 59.02
CA LYS A 3 24.17 -52.73 57.70
C LYS A 3 22.65 -52.57 57.69
N LEU A 4 22.13 -51.46 57.17
CA LEU A 4 20.80 -51.23 56.53
C LEU A 4 20.64 -49.69 56.48
N TYR A 5 20.57 -48.96 55.37
CA TYR A 5 19.90 -49.18 54.09
C TYR A 5 20.62 -48.42 52.97
N THR A 6 21.16 -49.17 52.02
CA THR A 6 21.19 -48.80 50.61
C THR A 6 19.74 -48.73 50.08
N LYS A 7 19.48 -47.89 49.06
CA LYS A 7 18.17 -47.58 48.41
C LYS A 7 17.42 -46.51 49.20
N TYR A 8 17.17 -45.30 48.72
CA TYR A 8 16.64 -44.91 47.42
C TYR A 8 17.11 -43.49 47.07
N CYS A 9 18.13 -43.36 46.23
CA CYS A 9 18.45 -42.10 45.54
C CYS A 9 18.42 -42.29 44.02
N LEU A 10 17.52 -43.16 43.56
CA LEU A 10 17.31 -43.46 42.15
C LEU A 10 15.89 -43.08 41.77
N ILE A 11 15.81 -42.06 40.92
CA ILE A 11 14.82 -41.91 39.86
C ILE A 11 13.41 -41.54 40.36
N ALA A 12 13.22 -40.24 40.58
CA ALA A 12 11.95 -39.58 40.26
C ALA A 12 12.11 -38.77 38.96
N LEU A 13 12.62 -39.43 37.91
CA LEU A 13 12.42 -39.02 36.53
C LEU A 13 11.15 -39.72 36.03
N PHE A 14 9.98 -39.32 36.55
CA PHE A 14 8.70 -39.80 36.03
C PHE A 14 8.15 -38.80 35.02
N CYS A 15 8.69 -38.94 33.81
CA CYS A 15 8.07 -38.76 32.51
C CYS A 15 6.65 -38.14 32.48
N PHE A 16 6.56 -36.81 32.37
CA PHE A 16 5.46 -36.15 31.65
C PHE A 16 5.77 -36.12 30.14
N LEU A 17 6.07 -37.28 29.55
CA LEU A 17 6.36 -37.44 28.12
C LEU A 17 5.55 -38.59 27.53
N ALA A 18 4.22 -38.55 27.62
CA ALA A 18 3.37 -39.47 26.86
C ALA A 18 1.92 -38.95 26.75
N GLY A 19 1.72 -37.89 25.98
CA GLY A 19 0.38 -37.42 25.58
C GLY A 19 0.23 -37.13 24.10
N CYS A 20 1.31 -37.14 23.33
CA CYS A 20 1.22 -36.91 21.89
C CYS A 20 0.74 -38.20 21.20
N GLN A 21 -0.56 -38.31 20.98
CA GLN A 21 -1.11 -39.30 20.07
C GLN A 21 -0.77 -38.88 18.63
N GLY A 22 0.02 -39.71 17.94
CA GLY A 22 0.32 -39.52 16.52
C GLY A 22 -0.84 -39.95 15.61
N PRO A 23 -0.80 -39.58 14.32
CA PRO A 23 -1.79 -40.05 13.37
C PRO A 23 -1.76 -41.59 13.26
N ILE A 24 -2.94 -42.23 13.34
CA ILE A 24 -3.10 -43.69 13.22
C ILE A 24 -3.31 -44.14 11.77
N THR A 25 -3.53 -43.21 10.84
CA THR A 25 -3.73 -43.48 9.41
C THR A 25 -2.41 -43.34 8.65
N VAL A 26 -2.11 -44.31 7.78
CA VAL A 26 -1.02 -44.19 6.80
C VAL A 26 -1.48 -43.32 5.63
N THR A 27 -0.75 -42.27 5.33
CA THR A 27 -0.99 -41.42 4.16
C THR A 27 -0.06 -41.84 3.02
N GLN A 28 -0.55 -41.78 1.78
CA GLN A 28 0.33 -41.90 0.62
C GLN A 28 1.12 -40.58 0.50
N GLN A 29 2.45 -40.68 0.49
CA GLN A 29 3.32 -39.53 0.27
C GLN A 29 3.87 -39.57 -1.14
N GLY A 30 3.87 -38.42 -1.82
CA GLY A 30 4.55 -38.28 -3.11
C GLY A 30 6.06 -38.45 -2.97
N THR A 31 6.70 -38.87 -4.05
CA THR A 31 8.16 -38.89 -4.21
C THR A 31 8.75 -37.48 -4.07
N LYS A 32 10.06 -37.40 -3.80
CA LYS A 32 10.76 -36.10 -3.72
C LYS A 32 10.66 -35.33 -5.03
N GLU A 33 10.65 -36.04 -6.14
CA GLU A 33 10.55 -35.52 -7.51
C GLU A 33 9.16 -34.94 -7.77
N GLU A 34 8.09 -35.64 -7.39
CA GLU A 34 6.71 -35.14 -7.49
C GLU A 34 6.51 -33.87 -6.65
N ILE A 35 6.99 -33.86 -5.40
CA ILE A 35 6.91 -32.69 -4.51
C ILE A 35 7.71 -31.51 -5.08
N ALA A 36 8.90 -31.75 -5.62
CA ALA A 36 9.73 -30.70 -6.21
C ALA A 36 9.09 -30.12 -7.49
N SER A 37 8.48 -30.98 -8.32
CA SER A 37 7.72 -30.56 -9.50
C SER A 37 6.52 -29.70 -9.12
N GLU A 38 5.75 -30.12 -8.12
CA GLU A 38 4.60 -29.37 -7.64
C GLU A 38 5.00 -28.03 -7.00
N ARG A 39 6.10 -27.98 -6.23
CA ARG A 39 6.61 -26.72 -5.68
C ARG A 39 6.91 -25.68 -6.75
N LYS A 40 7.41 -26.09 -7.92
CA LYS A 40 7.63 -25.16 -9.06
C LYS A 40 6.30 -24.59 -9.57
N LYS A 41 5.29 -25.44 -9.77
CA LYS A 41 3.95 -25.01 -10.20
C LYS A 41 3.30 -24.07 -9.19
N GLN A 42 3.42 -24.36 -7.89
CA GLN A 42 2.90 -23.49 -6.83
C GLN A 42 3.61 -22.14 -6.82
N THR A 43 4.93 -22.12 -7.03
CA THR A 43 5.72 -20.87 -7.12
C THR A 43 5.29 -20.03 -8.32
N GLU A 44 5.09 -20.64 -9.50
CA GLU A 44 4.54 -19.97 -10.69
C GLU A 44 3.11 -19.46 -10.47
N SER A 45 2.25 -20.28 -9.86
CA SER A 45 0.87 -19.88 -9.55
C SER A 45 0.84 -18.69 -8.59
N SER A 46 1.67 -18.71 -7.54
CA SER A 46 1.80 -17.60 -6.59
C SER A 46 2.25 -16.32 -7.29
N LEU A 47 3.30 -16.39 -8.12
CA LEU A 47 3.78 -15.22 -8.86
C LEU A 47 2.74 -14.70 -9.86
N ARG A 48 2.03 -15.59 -10.56
CA ARG A 48 0.95 -15.21 -11.48
C ARG A 48 -0.14 -14.42 -10.75
N GLN A 49 -0.54 -14.89 -9.56
CA GLN A 49 -1.53 -14.19 -8.76
C GLN A 49 -1.02 -12.84 -8.27
N GLU A 50 0.22 -12.76 -7.78
CA GLU A 50 0.84 -11.50 -7.35
C GLU A 50 0.91 -10.47 -8.49
N ILE A 51 1.28 -10.88 -9.70
CA ILE A 51 1.29 -10.01 -10.89
C ILE A 51 -0.12 -9.51 -11.20
N LYS A 52 -1.13 -10.39 -11.16
CA LYS A 52 -2.52 -10.01 -11.42
C LYS A 52 -3.03 -9.00 -10.39
N ASP A 53 -2.76 -9.25 -9.12
CA ASP A 53 -3.21 -8.37 -8.03
C ASP A 53 -2.55 -7.00 -8.11
N LEU A 54 -1.23 -6.96 -8.29
CA LEU A 54 -0.49 -5.71 -8.44
C LEU A 54 -0.91 -4.93 -9.70
N ALA A 55 -1.15 -5.63 -10.82
CA ALA A 55 -1.66 -5.01 -12.04
C ALA A 55 -3.01 -4.32 -11.82
N ARG A 56 -3.95 -5.00 -11.14
CA ARG A 56 -5.26 -4.43 -10.77
C ARG A 56 -5.11 -3.20 -9.87
N VAL A 57 -4.26 -3.27 -8.85
CA VAL A 57 -3.98 -2.12 -7.95
C VAL A 57 -3.49 -0.91 -8.76
N TYR A 58 -2.57 -1.11 -9.71
CA TYR A 58 -2.07 -0.01 -10.55
C TYR A 58 -3.12 0.56 -11.52
N ASP A 59 -3.97 -0.29 -12.09
CA ASP A 59 -5.04 0.17 -12.97
C ASP A 59 -6.08 1.02 -12.22
N LEU A 60 -6.41 0.66 -10.98
CA LEU A 60 -7.35 1.41 -10.16
C LEU A 60 -6.74 2.69 -9.57
N ALA A 61 -5.46 2.66 -9.20
CA ALA A 61 -4.80 3.83 -8.64
C ALA A 61 -4.51 4.93 -9.66
N TYR A 62 -4.24 4.58 -10.91
CA TYR A 62 -3.85 5.54 -11.93
C TYR A 62 -4.88 6.66 -12.17
N PRO A 63 -6.18 6.41 -12.41
CA PRO A 63 -7.15 7.48 -12.59
C PRO A 63 -7.29 8.33 -11.31
N LEU A 64 -7.19 7.72 -10.12
CA LEU A 64 -7.15 8.48 -8.85
C LEU A 64 -5.99 9.47 -8.81
N LEU A 65 -4.79 9.08 -9.24
CA LEU A 65 -3.61 9.94 -9.24
C LEU A 65 -3.63 10.96 -10.40
N LEU A 66 -4.22 10.62 -11.54
CA LEU A 66 -4.28 11.47 -12.72
C LEU A 66 -5.33 12.58 -12.58
N ASP A 67 -6.57 12.22 -12.28
CA ASP A 67 -7.71 13.15 -12.34
C ASP A 67 -7.82 14.04 -11.09
N ASN A 68 -7.09 13.68 -10.04
CA ASN A 68 -6.96 14.47 -8.81
C ASN A 68 -5.65 15.25 -8.72
N GLN A 69 -4.82 15.27 -9.77
CA GLN A 69 -3.53 15.96 -9.75
C GLN A 69 -3.60 17.45 -9.36
N GLU A 70 -4.74 18.11 -9.61
CA GLU A 70 -4.94 19.52 -9.24
C GLU A 70 -5.10 19.73 -7.74
N LEU A 71 -5.54 18.68 -7.02
CA LEU A 71 -5.75 18.68 -5.57
C LEU A 71 -4.51 18.19 -4.81
N CYS A 72 -3.49 17.72 -5.53
CA CYS A 72 -2.26 17.20 -4.95
C CYS A 72 -1.19 18.30 -4.77
N PRO A 73 -0.53 18.39 -3.60
CA PRO A 73 0.49 19.41 -3.33
C PRO A 73 1.77 19.21 -4.15
N SER A 74 2.02 17.99 -4.62
CA SER A 74 3.17 17.63 -5.45
C SER A 74 2.72 16.75 -6.61
N LYS A 75 3.37 16.92 -7.76
CA LYS A 75 3.04 16.25 -9.03
C LYS A 75 4.31 15.69 -9.65
N LYS A 76 4.20 14.56 -10.34
CA LYS A 76 5.29 13.95 -11.12
C LYS A 76 4.82 13.66 -12.55
N LEU A 77 5.77 13.56 -13.47
CA LEU A 77 5.51 13.08 -14.82
C LEU A 77 5.56 11.56 -14.83
N PHE A 78 4.52 10.95 -15.37
CA PHE A 78 4.36 9.51 -15.41
C PHE A 78 4.06 9.04 -16.84
N THR A 79 4.66 7.92 -17.21
CA THR A 79 4.48 7.31 -18.52
C THR A 79 3.33 6.31 -18.54
N GLY A 80 2.94 5.73 -17.40
CA GLY A 80 1.99 4.61 -17.37
C GLY A 80 2.61 3.22 -17.54
N MET A 81 3.93 3.13 -17.69
CA MET A 81 4.62 1.85 -17.78
C MET A 81 5.30 1.49 -16.46
N TYR A 82 5.23 0.22 -16.10
CA TYR A 82 6.04 -0.36 -15.03
C TYR A 82 6.99 -1.38 -15.62
N THR A 83 8.26 -1.25 -15.24
CA THR A 83 9.34 -2.08 -15.75
C THR A 83 9.89 -3.00 -14.67
N SER A 84 10.55 -4.08 -15.08
CA SER A 84 11.27 -4.99 -14.21
C SER A 84 12.45 -5.62 -14.95
N THR A 85 13.33 -6.30 -14.23
CA THR A 85 14.41 -7.10 -14.80
C THR A 85 14.61 -8.33 -13.92
N LEU A 86 15.06 -9.45 -14.50
CA LEU A 86 15.23 -10.70 -13.78
C LEU A 86 16.17 -10.57 -12.56
N GLU A 87 17.14 -9.64 -12.60
CA GLU A 87 18.10 -9.45 -11.52
C GLU A 87 17.49 -8.91 -10.22
N ILE A 88 16.40 -8.13 -10.31
CA ILE A 88 15.72 -7.56 -9.14
C ILE A 88 14.61 -8.47 -8.59
N VAL A 89 14.22 -9.50 -9.35
CA VAL A 89 13.24 -10.50 -8.90
C VAL A 89 13.83 -11.33 -7.77
N HIS A 90 13.05 -11.54 -6.70
CA HIS A 90 13.45 -12.37 -5.58
C HIS A 90 13.86 -13.78 -6.04
N LYS A 91 14.90 -14.35 -5.42
CA LYS A 91 15.54 -15.60 -5.87
C LYS A 91 14.55 -16.74 -6.10
N VAL A 92 13.56 -16.88 -5.21
CA VAL A 92 12.52 -17.94 -5.27
C VAL A 92 11.68 -17.83 -6.55
N TYR A 93 11.43 -16.60 -7.03
CA TYR A 93 10.56 -16.34 -8.18
C TYR A 93 11.29 -16.18 -9.51
N LYS A 94 12.62 -16.25 -9.56
CA LYS A 94 13.38 -16.00 -10.80
C LYS A 94 13.00 -16.94 -11.95
N GLU A 95 12.91 -18.24 -11.69
CA GLU A 95 12.52 -19.20 -12.73
C GLU A 95 11.06 -18.99 -13.17
N ALA A 96 10.16 -18.78 -12.20
CA ALA A 96 8.76 -18.45 -12.51
C ALA A 96 8.63 -17.17 -13.35
N ALA A 97 9.40 -16.13 -13.04
CA ALA A 97 9.39 -14.86 -13.76
C ALA A 97 9.94 -15.00 -15.19
N LYS A 98 10.97 -15.83 -15.41
CA LYS A 98 11.42 -16.18 -16.76
C LYS A 98 10.30 -16.86 -17.54
N ASN A 99 9.66 -17.86 -16.96
CA ASN A 99 8.65 -18.68 -17.65
C ASN A 99 7.37 -17.89 -17.94
N LEU A 100 6.89 -17.12 -16.97
CA LEU A 100 5.61 -16.41 -17.06
C LEU A 100 5.71 -15.08 -17.83
N MET A 101 6.84 -14.38 -17.71
CA MET A 101 6.98 -13.01 -18.19
C MET A 101 8.09 -12.85 -19.23
N ASN A 102 8.81 -13.92 -19.56
CA ASN A 102 9.99 -13.89 -20.42
C ASN A 102 11.06 -12.88 -19.94
N LEU A 103 11.15 -12.65 -18.63
CA LEU A 103 12.09 -11.67 -18.07
C LEU A 103 13.54 -12.13 -18.25
N GLY A 104 14.32 -11.29 -18.92
CA GLY A 104 15.77 -11.41 -19.07
C GLY A 104 16.53 -10.38 -18.25
N ASN A 105 17.78 -10.13 -18.66
CA ASN A 105 18.64 -9.13 -18.04
C ASN A 105 18.33 -7.71 -18.53
N GLU A 106 17.55 -7.52 -19.59
CA GLU A 106 17.10 -6.18 -19.97
C GLU A 106 16.06 -5.63 -18.98
N THR A 107 15.91 -4.30 -18.94
CA THR A 107 14.78 -3.65 -18.28
C THR A 107 13.56 -3.77 -19.20
N GLN A 108 12.55 -4.51 -18.80
CA GLN A 108 11.40 -4.88 -19.62
C GLN A 108 10.12 -4.32 -19.02
N ILE A 109 9.21 -3.84 -19.87
CA ILE A 109 7.85 -3.47 -19.47
C ILE A 109 7.09 -4.74 -19.09
N TRP A 110 6.62 -4.83 -17.85
CA TRP A 110 5.76 -5.93 -17.41
C TRP A 110 4.30 -5.53 -17.24
N LYS A 111 4.03 -4.23 -17.04
CA LYS A 111 2.68 -3.66 -16.98
C LYS A 111 2.63 -2.34 -17.74
N LEU A 112 1.57 -2.18 -18.52
CA LEU A 112 1.12 -0.89 -19.06
C LEU A 112 -0.26 -0.61 -18.47
N VAL A 113 -0.43 0.57 -17.89
CA VAL A 113 -1.74 1.02 -17.42
C VAL A 113 -2.61 1.33 -18.61
N LYS A 114 -3.87 0.89 -18.54
CA LYS A 114 -4.85 1.12 -19.60
C LYS A 114 -5.06 2.62 -19.83
N ASN A 115 -5.13 3.03 -21.08
CA ASN A 115 -5.26 4.41 -21.55
C ASN A 115 -4.11 5.35 -21.12
N SER A 116 -2.99 4.83 -20.65
CA SER A 116 -1.85 5.67 -20.26
C SER A 116 -1.05 6.18 -21.45
N ALA A 117 -0.22 7.22 -21.23
CA ALA A 117 0.65 7.77 -22.26
C ALA A 117 1.52 6.71 -23.00
N ALA A 118 2.09 5.75 -22.27
CA ALA A 118 2.90 4.68 -22.84
C ALA A 118 2.09 3.72 -23.71
N GLU A 119 0.88 3.34 -23.27
CA GLU A 119 -0.01 2.48 -24.06
C GLU A 119 -0.50 3.21 -25.32
N LYS A 120 -0.94 4.47 -25.18
CA LYS A 120 -1.33 5.34 -26.30
C LYS A 120 -0.21 5.53 -27.33
N ALA A 121 1.04 5.53 -26.89
CA ALA A 121 2.20 5.62 -27.77
C ALA A 121 2.51 4.30 -28.53
N GLY A 122 1.86 3.18 -28.20
CA GLY A 122 2.06 1.88 -28.86
C GLY A 122 3.13 0.99 -28.25
N LEU A 123 3.58 1.30 -27.03
CA LEU A 123 4.39 0.35 -26.25
C LEU A 123 3.54 -0.88 -25.87
N MET A 124 4.22 -2.00 -25.65
CA MET A 124 3.59 -3.28 -25.32
C MET A 124 4.27 -3.92 -24.11
N ILE A 125 3.50 -4.72 -23.36
CA ILE A 125 4.08 -5.61 -22.34
C ILE A 125 5.08 -6.54 -23.04
N GLY A 126 6.27 -6.69 -22.47
CA GLY A 126 7.38 -7.45 -23.05
C GLY A 126 8.42 -6.59 -23.77
N ASP A 127 8.15 -5.31 -24.05
CA ASP A 127 9.14 -4.41 -24.63
C ASP A 127 10.34 -4.22 -23.72
N LYS A 128 11.54 -4.37 -24.26
CA LYS A 128 12.80 -4.18 -23.54
C LYS A 128 13.32 -2.77 -23.77
N ILE A 129 13.38 -1.95 -22.73
CA ILE A 129 13.89 -0.58 -22.81
C ILE A 129 15.41 -0.61 -22.99
N VAL A 130 15.88 -0.09 -24.12
CA VAL A 130 17.32 -0.04 -24.46
C VAL A 130 17.87 1.38 -24.54
N GLY A 131 17.00 2.40 -24.56
CA GLY A 131 17.41 3.80 -24.51
C GLY A 131 16.28 4.76 -24.14
N ILE A 132 16.64 5.92 -23.60
CA ILE A 132 15.74 7.05 -23.33
C ILE A 132 16.46 8.36 -23.68
N ASN A 133 15.82 9.23 -24.47
CA ASN A 133 16.38 10.51 -24.94
C ASN A 133 17.83 10.39 -25.46
N GLY A 134 18.11 9.37 -26.26
CA GLY A 134 19.46 9.08 -26.80
C GLY A 134 20.43 8.43 -25.81
N VAL A 135 20.13 8.40 -24.50
CA VAL A 135 20.93 7.72 -23.48
C VAL A 135 20.65 6.21 -23.52
N LYS A 136 21.69 5.40 -23.70
CA LYS A 136 21.58 3.94 -23.67
C LYS A 136 21.33 3.44 -22.24
N ILE A 137 20.36 2.53 -22.09
CA ILE A 137 20.06 1.85 -20.83
C ILE A 137 20.93 0.59 -20.72
N ARG A 138 21.61 0.45 -19.57
CA ARG A 138 22.42 -0.74 -19.25
C ARG A 138 21.52 -1.97 -19.05
N LYS A 139 22.11 -3.16 -18.99
CA LYS A 139 21.40 -4.37 -18.56
C LYS A 139 21.51 -4.55 -17.03
N GLY A 140 20.68 -5.41 -16.50
CA GLY A 140 20.64 -5.84 -15.10
C GLY A 140 20.06 -4.79 -14.16
N LYS A 141 20.31 -4.99 -12.87
CA LYS A 141 19.88 -4.08 -11.79
C LYS A 141 20.35 -2.63 -12.03
N ASN A 142 21.56 -2.47 -12.58
CA ASN A 142 22.10 -1.15 -12.90
C ASN A 142 21.31 -0.44 -14.01
N GLY A 143 20.86 -1.19 -15.01
CA GLY A 143 19.98 -0.66 -16.06
C GLY A 143 18.62 -0.23 -15.53
N PHE A 144 18.01 -1.07 -14.69
CA PHE A 144 16.74 -0.78 -14.05
C PHE A 144 16.81 0.50 -13.20
N ASN A 145 17.81 0.59 -12.32
CA ASN A 145 18.02 1.78 -11.49
C ASN A 145 18.35 3.02 -12.32
N GLN A 146 19.15 2.87 -13.39
CA GLN A 146 19.47 3.97 -14.30
C GLN A 146 18.22 4.51 -14.99
N LEU A 147 17.34 3.64 -15.49
CA LEU A 147 16.10 4.06 -16.14
C LEU A 147 15.18 4.80 -15.16
N ALA A 148 14.99 4.26 -13.94
CA ALA A 148 14.17 4.90 -12.91
C ALA A 148 14.69 6.32 -12.60
N LYS A 149 15.99 6.45 -12.36
CA LYS A 149 16.65 7.73 -12.11
C LYS A 149 16.47 8.72 -13.27
N LEU A 150 16.68 8.28 -14.51
CA LEU A 150 16.51 9.14 -15.69
C LEU A 150 15.07 9.63 -15.83
N LEU A 151 14.07 8.77 -15.58
CA LEU A 151 12.67 9.18 -15.63
C LEU A 151 12.30 10.21 -14.56
N GLU A 152 12.94 10.16 -13.39
CA GLU A 152 12.79 11.16 -12.32
C GLU A 152 13.50 12.48 -12.65
N GLU A 153 14.70 12.44 -13.22
CA GLU A 153 15.52 13.64 -13.51
C GLU A 153 15.06 14.39 -14.77
N ILE A 154 14.52 13.70 -15.78
CA ILE A 154 14.00 14.36 -16.98
C ILE A 154 12.75 15.16 -16.60
N THR A 155 12.76 16.47 -16.84
CA THR A 155 11.64 17.37 -16.57
C THR A 155 10.72 17.56 -17.78
N ASP A 156 11.19 17.24 -18.99
CA ASP A 156 10.41 17.40 -20.24
C ASP A 156 9.27 16.38 -20.33
N ALA A 157 8.04 16.83 -20.56
CA ALA A 157 6.91 15.93 -20.76
C ALA A 157 7.12 14.99 -21.96
N ASN A 158 7.77 15.49 -23.02
CA ASN A 158 8.09 14.73 -24.21
C ASN A 158 9.38 13.93 -23.97
N ILE A 159 9.29 12.61 -24.08
CA ILE A 159 10.46 11.73 -24.07
C ILE A 159 10.46 10.82 -25.29
N GLN A 160 11.66 10.46 -25.73
CA GLN A 160 11.88 9.42 -26.71
C GLN A 160 12.33 8.15 -25.97
N ILE A 161 11.62 7.03 -26.19
CA ILE A 161 12.02 5.72 -25.69
C ILE A 161 12.43 4.85 -26.87
N LYS A 162 13.59 4.22 -26.75
CA LYS A 162 14.06 3.18 -27.67
C LYS A 162 13.88 1.82 -27.01
N ILE A 163 13.19 0.91 -27.70
CA ILE A 163 12.91 -0.44 -27.21
C ILE A 163 13.46 -1.50 -28.18
N LEU A 164 13.62 -2.72 -27.66
CA LEU A 164 13.89 -3.92 -28.44
C LEU A 164 12.66 -4.84 -28.35
N ARG A 165 12.00 -5.08 -29.49
CA ARG A 165 10.85 -5.98 -29.64
C ARG A 165 11.16 -6.93 -30.79
N ASN A 166 11.07 -8.24 -30.56
CA ASN A 166 11.37 -9.26 -31.59
C ASN A 166 12.74 -9.06 -32.28
N ASN A 167 13.76 -8.67 -31.51
CA ASN A 167 15.12 -8.33 -31.98
C ASN A 167 15.23 -7.08 -32.88
N GLU A 168 14.16 -6.30 -33.03
CA GLU A 168 14.16 -5.04 -33.76
C GLU A 168 14.19 -3.85 -32.80
N ASN A 169 14.99 -2.83 -33.16
CA ASN A 169 15.03 -1.58 -32.42
C ASN A 169 13.92 -0.66 -32.91
N LEU A 170 12.98 -0.32 -32.04
CA LEU A 170 11.90 0.61 -32.31
C LEU A 170 12.04 1.87 -31.45
N THR A 171 11.57 2.99 -31.96
CA THR A 171 11.62 4.28 -31.26
C THR A 171 10.22 4.86 -31.15
N PHE A 172 9.83 5.24 -29.93
CA PHE A 172 8.53 5.79 -29.59
C PHE A 172 8.71 7.16 -28.95
N HIS A 173 7.77 8.07 -29.21
CA HIS A 173 7.67 9.35 -28.52
C HIS A 173 6.48 9.29 -27.58
N ILE A 174 6.71 9.66 -26.32
CA ILE A 174 5.70 9.62 -25.27
C ILE A 174 5.56 11.02 -24.70
N VAL A 175 4.31 11.51 -24.64
CA VAL A 175 3.96 12.72 -23.91
C VAL A 175 3.49 12.30 -22.53
N ARG A 176 4.36 12.41 -21.53
CA ARG A 176 4.09 11.99 -20.15
C ARG A 176 2.98 12.81 -19.52
N GLU A 177 2.16 12.14 -18.71
CA GLU A 177 1.05 12.76 -18.00
C GLU A 177 1.51 13.22 -16.61
N LYS A 178 1.02 14.37 -16.17
CA LYS A 178 1.22 14.82 -14.79
C LYS A 178 0.21 14.09 -13.90
N ILE A 179 0.69 13.47 -12.83
CA ILE A 179 -0.12 12.78 -11.81
C ILE A 179 0.31 13.22 -10.42
N CYS A 180 -0.51 12.95 -9.41
CA CYS A 180 -0.13 13.10 -8.00
C CYS A 180 1.18 12.36 -7.69
N ASN A 181 2.09 13.02 -6.98
CA ASN A 181 3.40 12.45 -6.64
C ASN A 181 3.37 11.55 -5.40
N TYR A 182 2.59 10.48 -5.47
CA TYR A 182 2.56 9.42 -4.47
C TYR A 182 2.78 8.07 -5.16
N ASN A 183 3.40 7.12 -4.46
CA ASN A 183 3.57 5.76 -4.98
C ASN A 183 2.57 4.81 -4.33
N ILE A 184 2.17 3.78 -5.06
CA ILE A 184 1.32 2.71 -4.53
C ILE A 184 2.16 1.44 -4.40
N ALA A 185 2.10 0.82 -3.23
CA ALA A 185 2.75 -0.44 -2.93
C ALA A 185 1.69 -1.48 -2.53
N TYR A 186 1.69 -2.62 -3.20
CA TYR A 186 0.93 -3.79 -2.77
C TYR A 186 1.83 -4.68 -1.90
N LEU A 187 1.30 -5.13 -0.76
CA LEU A 187 1.99 -5.98 0.19
C LEU A 187 1.40 -7.41 0.12
N PRO A 188 1.89 -8.27 -0.80
CA PRO A 188 1.29 -9.58 -1.09
C PRO A 188 1.41 -10.60 0.06
N ASN A 189 2.31 -10.34 1.01
CA ASN A 189 2.58 -11.23 2.15
C ASN A 189 1.84 -10.80 3.42
N GLU A 190 1.10 -9.69 3.40
CA GLU A 190 0.40 -9.15 4.57
C GLU A 190 -1.07 -9.58 4.57
N PRO A 191 -1.48 -10.55 5.42
CA PRO A 191 -2.84 -11.08 5.41
C PRO A 191 -3.85 -10.21 6.17
N ALA A 192 -3.38 -9.26 6.99
CA ALA A 192 -4.24 -8.37 7.77
C ALA A 192 -5.08 -7.48 6.83
N ILE A 193 -6.35 -7.25 7.15
CA ILE A 193 -7.20 -6.30 6.42
C ILE A 193 -6.74 -4.89 6.81
N ASN A 194 -5.88 -4.28 5.99
CA ASN A 194 -5.31 -2.98 6.28
C ASN A 194 -4.86 -2.23 5.02
N ALA A 195 -4.86 -0.91 5.10
CA ALA A 195 -4.20 0.00 4.18
C ALA A 195 -3.65 1.17 5.01
N TYR A 196 -2.60 1.82 4.52
CA TYR A 196 -2.05 2.99 5.20
C TYR A 196 -1.24 3.87 4.26
N ALA A 197 -1.10 5.13 4.65
CA ALA A 197 -0.23 6.11 4.00
C ALA A 197 0.90 6.57 4.93
N ASP A 198 2.09 6.84 4.39
CA ASP A 198 3.26 7.31 5.16
C ASP A 198 3.62 8.80 4.94
N GLY A 199 2.83 9.50 4.13
CA GLY A 199 3.09 10.85 3.64
C GLY A 199 3.69 10.91 2.23
N GLN A 200 4.17 9.79 1.66
CA GLN A 200 4.74 9.70 0.32
C GLN A 200 4.22 8.49 -0.47
N ASN A 201 3.91 7.40 0.20
CA ASN A 201 3.45 6.15 -0.37
C ASN A 201 2.11 5.75 0.26
N ILE A 202 1.38 4.93 -0.48
CA ILE A 202 0.14 4.28 -0.06
C ILE A 202 0.41 2.77 -0.14
N TYR A 203 0.09 2.06 0.94
CA TYR A 203 0.32 0.63 1.08
C TYR A 203 -1.01 -0.09 1.18
N ILE A 204 -1.21 -1.10 0.34
CA ILE A 204 -2.40 -1.96 0.32
C ILE A 204 -1.98 -3.38 0.66
N THR A 205 -2.52 -3.97 1.71
CA THR A 205 -2.24 -5.36 2.06
C THR A 205 -3.03 -6.35 1.20
N ARG A 206 -2.57 -7.61 1.15
CA ARG A 206 -3.35 -8.70 0.55
C ARG A 206 -4.68 -8.92 1.26
N GLY A 207 -4.73 -8.74 2.58
CA GLY A 207 -5.97 -8.82 3.34
C GLY A 207 -7.01 -7.81 2.85
N MET A 208 -6.62 -6.53 2.74
CA MET A 208 -7.52 -5.48 2.26
C MET A 208 -7.93 -5.68 0.80
N TYR A 209 -6.98 -6.02 -0.07
CA TYR A 209 -7.25 -6.31 -1.48
C TYR A 209 -8.30 -7.42 -1.67
N ARG A 210 -8.27 -8.46 -0.82
CA ARG A 210 -9.24 -9.57 -0.85
C ARG A 210 -10.55 -9.24 -0.15
N PHE A 211 -10.54 -8.29 0.78
CA PHE A 211 -11.71 -7.89 1.53
C PHE A 211 -12.64 -7.02 0.70
N ALA A 212 -12.11 -6.06 -0.08
CA ALA A 212 -12.89 -5.22 -0.99
C ALA A 212 -13.72 -6.08 -1.97
N ASP A 213 -15.02 -5.83 -2.06
CA ASP A 213 -15.96 -6.66 -2.83
C ASP A 213 -15.81 -6.41 -4.34
N ASP A 214 -15.55 -5.16 -4.71
CA ASP A 214 -15.38 -4.73 -6.10
C ASP A 214 -14.26 -3.69 -6.26
N ASP A 215 -14.09 -3.22 -7.50
CA ASP A 215 -13.09 -2.22 -7.88
C ASP A 215 -13.39 -0.84 -7.28
N SER A 216 -14.66 -0.47 -7.09
CA SER A 216 -15.05 0.81 -6.49
C SER A 216 -14.70 0.86 -5.01
N GLU A 217 -14.94 -0.22 -4.25
CA GLU A 217 -14.55 -0.31 -2.85
C GLU A 217 -13.03 -0.32 -2.67
N LEU A 218 -12.28 -1.06 -3.50
CA LEU A 218 -10.82 -1.02 -3.43
C LEU A 218 -10.29 0.39 -3.78
N SER A 219 -10.93 1.05 -4.75
CA SER A 219 -10.61 2.43 -5.10
C SER A 219 -10.94 3.41 -3.97
N LEU A 220 -12.04 3.20 -3.22
CA LEU A 220 -12.37 3.99 -2.02
C LEU A 220 -11.23 3.95 -1.02
N VAL A 221 -10.69 2.75 -0.73
CA VAL A 221 -9.55 2.59 0.18
C VAL A 221 -8.31 3.35 -0.33
N MET A 222 -7.96 3.19 -1.61
CA MET A 222 -6.83 3.92 -2.19
C MET A 222 -7.04 5.44 -2.20
N ALA A 223 -8.27 5.90 -2.44
CA ALA A 223 -8.63 7.31 -2.41
C ALA A 223 -8.57 7.89 -0.99
N HIS A 224 -8.97 7.11 0.02
CA HIS A 224 -8.86 7.46 1.44
C HIS A 224 -7.40 7.65 1.87
N GLU A 225 -6.52 6.71 1.52
CA GLU A 225 -5.09 6.84 1.82
C GLU A 225 -4.43 7.97 1.01
N LEU A 226 -4.87 8.21 -0.22
CA LEU A 226 -4.46 9.38 -0.99
C LEU A 226 -4.89 10.67 -0.30
N ALA A 227 -6.10 10.72 0.28
CA ALA A 227 -6.58 11.87 1.03
C ALA A 227 -5.69 12.17 2.25
N HIS A 228 -5.33 11.15 3.06
CA HIS A 228 -4.38 11.31 4.16
C HIS A 228 -3.05 11.96 3.74
N ASN A 229 -2.51 11.53 2.61
CA ASN A 229 -1.27 12.06 2.06
C ASN A 229 -1.43 13.49 1.53
N THR A 230 -2.48 13.75 0.75
CA THR A 230 -2.73 15.08 0.15
C THR A 230 -3.05 16.15 1.18
N MET A 231 -3.77 15.80 2.26
CA MET A 231 -4.12 16.69 3.37
C MET A 231 -3.06 16.73 4.47
N LYS A 232 -1.92 16.05 4.26
CA LYS A 232 -0.76 16.02 5.16
C LYS A 232 -1.11 15.59 6.59
N HIS A 233 -2.07 14.67 6.75
CA HIS A 233 -2.51 14.20 8.08
C HIS A 233 -1.36 13.61 8.89
N ILE A 234 -0.42 12.93 8.23
CA ILE A 234 0.74 12.32 8.89
C ILE A 234 1.67 13.40 9.46
N ASP A 235 1.90 14.48 8.71
CA ASP A 235 2.73 15.60 9.16
C ASP A 235 2.04 16.40 10.27
N LYS A 236 0.74 16.71 10.11
CA LYS A 236 -0.07 17.35 11.16
C LYS A 236 -0.04 16.54 12.46
N LYS A 237 -0.17 15.21 12.37
CA LYS A 237 -0.07 14.31 13.53
C LYS A 237 1.31 14.35 14.18
N LYS A 238 2.40 14.30 13.40
CA LYS A 238 3.77 14.45 13.91
C LYS A 238 3.96 15.79 14.64
N THR A 239 3.44 16.88 14.08
CA THR A 239 3.45 18.20 14.71
C THR A 239 2.67 18.21 16.03
N ASN A 240 1.47 17.62 16.07
CA ASN A 240 0.67 17.54 17.30
C ASN A 240 1.39 16.74 18.40
N VAL A 241 2.02 15.62 18.03
CA VAL A 241 2.86 14.83 18.96
C VAL A 241 3.99 15.68 19.50
N LEU A 242 4.75 16.36 18.63
CA LEU A 242 5.87 17.21 19.03
C LEU A 242 5.43 18.33 19.99
N LEU A 243 4.33 19.02 19.67
CA LEU A 243 3.77 20.08 20.52
C LEU A 243 3.29 19.53 21.86
N GLY A 244 2.63 18.37 21.86
CA GLY A 244 2.20 17.67 23.06
C GLY A 244 3.38 17.28 23.95
N THR A 245 4.43 16.68 23.37
CA THR A 245 5.68 16.35 24.07
C THR A 245 6.33 17.60 24.65
N ALA A 246 6.42 18.69 23.89
CA ALA A 246 7.02 19.94 24.36
C ALA A 246 6.23 20.55 25.53
N GLY A 247 4.89 20.55 25.47
CA GLY A 247 4.04 20.99 26.57
C GLY A 247 4.21 20.11 27.83
N GLY A 248 4.27 18.80 27.65
CA GLY A 248 4.54 17.84 28.71
C GLY A 248 5.92 18.04 29.36
N PHE A 249 6.95 18.31 28.55
CA PHE A 249 8.30 18.59 29.01
C PHE A 249 8.37 19.85 29.89
N LEU A 250 7.60 20.90 29.56
CA LEU A 250 7.52 22.08 30.42
C LEU A 250 6.98 21.75 31.81
N ILE A 251 5.99 20.85 31.90
CA ILE A 251 5.44 20.38 33.18
C ILE A 251 6.49 19.55 33.93
N ASP A 252 7.16 18.62 33.25
CA ASP A 252 8.25 17.82 33.81
C ASP A 252 9.36 18.72 34.39
N LEU A 253 9.75 19.78 33.67
CA LEU A 253 10.77 20.74 34.11
C LEU A 253 10.34 21.52 35.35
N LEU A 254 9.09 22.02 35.39
CA LEU A 254 8.55 22.74 36.55
C LEU A 254 8.53 21.85 37.80
N LEU A 255 8.10 20.60 37.67
CA LEU A 255 8.06 19.64 38.78
C LEU A 255 9.47 19.23 39.23
N SER A 256 10.41 19.05 38.28
CA SER A 256 11.81 18.81 38.61
C SER A 256 12.42 19.99 39.37
N GLY A 257 12.09 21.22 39.00
CA GLY A 257 12.49 22.43 39.72
C GLY A 257 11.94 22.50 41.14
N ALA A 258 10.80 21.86 41.40
CA ALA A 258 10.20 21.69 42.73
C ALA A 258 10.71 20.44 43.48
N GLY A 259 11.72 19.72 42.96
CA GLY A 259 12.31 18.54 43.58
C GLY A 259 11.59 17.21 43.27
N VAL A 260 10.60 17.20 42.36
CA VAL A 260 9.87 16.00 41.95
C VAL A 260 10.41 15.51 40.61
N ASN A 261 11.08 14.36 40.60
CA ASN A 261 11.50 13.72 39.35
C ASN A 261 10.34 12.91 38.75
N THR A 262 9.82 13.35 37.62
CA THR A 262 8.71 12.70 36.90
C THR A 262 9.15 11.63 35.90
N GLY A 263 10.45 11.53 35.60
CA GLY A 263 10.97 10.59 34.61
C GLY A 263 10.45 10.81 33.17
N GLY A 264 9.92 11.99 32.84
CA GLY A 264 9.34 12.27 31.52
C GLY A 264 7.86 11.86 31.37
N THR A 265 7.19 11.49 32.45
CA THR A 265 5.79 11.03 32.44
C THR A 265 4.86 12.02 31.73
N TYR A 266 5.02 13.32 31.94
CA TYR A 266 4.14 14.31 31.32
C TYR A 266 4.47 14.53 29.85
N SER A 267 5.74 14.42 29.45
CA SER A 267 6.17 14.39 28.05
C SER A 267 5.52 13.22 27.29
N ASP A 268 5.51 12.02 27.88
CA ASP A 268 4.87 10.83 27.29
C ASP A 268 3.35 10.97 27.21
N LEU A 269 2.72 11.49 28.27
CA LEU A 269 1.29 11.79 28.26
C LEU A 269 0.95 12.82 27.17
N GLY A 270 1.74 13.89 27.08
CA GLY A 270 1.60 14.93 26.07
C GLY A 270 1.75 14.37 24.64
N ALA A 271 2.74 13.49 24.41
CA ALA A 271 2.92 12.80 23.14
C ALA A 271 1.67 11.98 22.75
N ASN A 272 1.12 11.22 23.71
CA ASN A 272 -0.08 10.40 23.50
C ASN A 272 -1.32 11.25 23.19
N LEU A 273 -1.53 12.35 23.92
CA LEU A 273 -2.61 13.28 23.64
C LEU A 273 -2.44 13.94 22.28
N GLY A 274 -1.23 14.35 21.93
CA GLY A 274 -0.89 14.90 20.62
C GLY A 274 -1.15 13.91 19.48
N ALA A 275 -0.85 12.63 19.68
CA ALA A 275 -1.12 11.57 18.69
C ALA A 275 -2.63 11.34 18.47
N GLN A 276 -3.46 11.57 19.49
CA GLN A 276 -4.91 11.42 19.43
C GLN A 276 -5.62 12.69 18.95
N ALA A 277 -4.98 13.86 19.11
CA ALA A 277 -5.53 15.14 18.71
C ALA A 277 -5.92 15.13 17.23
N TYR A 278 -7.19 15.50 16.97
CA TYR A 278 -7.80 15.56 15.63
C TYR A 278 -7.87 14.25 14.85
N SER A 279 -7.51 13.10 15.45
CA SER A 279 -7.52 11.80 14.76
C SER A 279 -8.86 11.47 14.08
N VAL A 280 -9.98 11.63 14.80
CA VAL A 280 -11.33 11.44 14.24
C VAL A 280 -11.63 12.44 13.12
N GLY A 281 -11.20 13.69 13.27
CA GLY A 281 -11.38 14.72 12.25
C GLY A 281 -10.61 14.40 10.96
N PHE A 282 -9.38 13.88 11.07
CA PHE A 282 -8.60 13.45 9.91
C PHE A 282 -9.22 12.28 9.17
N GLU A 283 -9.87 11.34 9.87
CA GLU A 283 -10.63 10.26 9.23
C GLU A 283 -11.85 10.78 8.46
N GLN A 284 -12.59 11.70 9.07
CA GLN A 284 -13.75 12.34 8.44
C GLN A 284 -13.35 13.17 7.22
N GLU A 285 -12.26 13.93 7.32
CA GLU A 285 -11.68 14.70 6.22
C GLU A 285 -11.21 13.76 5.09
N ALA A 286 -10.54 12.66 5.43
CA ALA A 286 -10.07 11.68 4.45
C ALA A 286 -11.22 10.98 3.72
N ASP A 287 -12.27 10.55 4.43
CA ASP A 287 -13.50 10.01 3.83
C ASP A 287 -14.19 11.00 2.90
N TYR A 288 -14.34 12.24 3.36
CA TYR A 288 -14.97 13.31 2.58
C TYR A 288 -14.21 13.57 1.27
N VAL A 289 -12.90 13.76 1.35
CA VAL A 289 -12.04 14.02 0.19
C VAL A 289 -11.95 12.80 -0.74
N ALA A 290 -11.93 11.58 -0.19
CA ALA A 290 -11.88 10.36 -0.99
C ALA A 290 -13.08 10.23 -1.95
N MET A 291 -14.29 10.60 -1.50
CA MET A 291 -15.48 10.58 -2.36
C MET A 291 -15.33 11.53 -3.56
N TYR A 292 -14.74 12.71 -3.35
CA TYR A 292 -14.39 13.61 -4.45
C TYR A 292 -13.35 13.00 -5.38
N TYR A 293 -12.35 12.29 -4.85
CA TYR A 293 -11.33 11.64 -5.67
C TYR A 293 -11.90 10.54 -6.57
N LEU A 294 -12.82 9.72 -6.05
CA LEU A 294 -13.53 8.70 -6.83
C LEU A 294 -14.32 9.34 -7.98
N GLU A 295 -15.14 10.34 -7.65
CA GLU A 295 -16.08 10.93 -8.59
C GLU A 295 -15.39 11.77 -9.67
N ARG A 296 -14.24 12.39 -9.35
CA ARG A 296 -13.35 13.03 -10.32
C ARG A 296 -12.64 12.03 -11.22
N ALA A 297 -12.27 10.86 -10.69
CA ALA A 297 -11.68 9.76 -11.44
C ALA A 297 -12.69 8.94 -12.27
N GLY A 298 -13.97 9.34 -12.27
CA GLY A 298 -15.03 8.64 -12.99
C GLY A 298 -15.41 7.28 -12.39
N ILE A 299 -15.07 7.05 -11.11
CA ILE A 299 -15.39 5.82 -10.38
C ILE A 299 -16.72 6.02 -9.67
N ASP A 300 -17.66 5.10 -9.90
CA ASP A 300 -18.98 5.15 -9.27
C ASP A 300 -18.87 4.95 -7.75
N SER A 301 -19.20 6.01 -6.99
CA SER A 301 -19.21 5.99 -5.53
C SER A 301 -20.60 5.78 -4.92
N SER A 302 -21.62 5.44 -5.71
CA SER A 302 -23.00 5.32 -5.22
C SER A 302 -23.22 4.25 -4.14
N ASN A 303 -22.41 3.19 -4.13
CA ASN A 303 -22.54 2.08 -3.18
C ASN A 303 -21.34 1.90 -2.25
N VAL A 304 -20.27 2.71 -2.38
CA VAL A 304 -19.02 2.47 -1.64
C VAL A 304 -19.17 2.67 -0.13
N ALA A 305 -20.22 3.35 0.34
CA ALA A 305 -20.54 3.44 1.76
C ALA A 305 -20.73 2.06 2.42
N HIS A 306 -21.23 1.07 1.67
CA HIS A 306 -21.44 -0.29 2.17
C HIS A 306 -20.13 -0.99 2.58
N PHE A 307 -18.98 -0.54 2.08
CA PHE A 307 -17.67 -0.98 2.56
C PHE A 307 -17.56 -0.89 4.08
N TRP A 308 -17.94 0.26 4.68
CA TRP A 308 -17.86 0.44 6.14
C TRP A 308 -18.84 -0.44 6.90
N ARG A 309 -19.97 -0.79 6.29
CA ARG A 309 -20.91 -1.75 6.87
C ARG A 309 -20.31 -3.15 6.94
N ARG A 310 -19.62 -3.60 5.88
CA ARG A 310 -18.89 -4.88 5.89
C ARG A 310 -17.70 -4.81 6.84
N MET A 311 -16.99 -3.70 6.88
CA MET A 311 -15.82 -3.55 7.75
C MET A 311 -16.20 -3.63 9.24
N ALA A 312 -17.40 -3.16 9.60
CA ALA A 312 -17.93 -3.30 10.96
C ALA A 312 -18.20 -4.76 11.38
N THR A 313 -18.36 -5.72 10.45
CA THR A 313 -18.56 -7.14 10.81
C THR A 313 -17.25 -7.89 11.05
N GLU A 314 -16.14 -7.42 10.49
CA GLU A 314 -14.80 -7.96 10.77
C GLU A 314 -14.30 -7.52 12.17
N ASN A 315 -14.68 -6.31 12.57
CA ASN A 315 -14.38 -5.75 13.88
C ASN A 315 -15.50 -6.06 14.87
N ASN A 316 -15.59 -7.31 15.35
CA ASN A 316 -16.56 -7.75 16.38
C ASN A 316 -16.44 -7.01 17.74
N ASN A 317 -15.51 -6.06 17.86
CA ASN A 317 -15.54 -5.04 18.91
C ASN A 317 -16.29 -3.83 18.39
N LEU A 318 -17.61 -3.78 18.67
CA LEU A 318 -18.46 -2.59 18.56
C LEU A 318 -18.01 -1.42 19.48
N SER A 319 -16.85 -1.54 20.13
CA SER A 319 -16.20 -0.45 20.84
C SER A 319 -15.31 0.32 19.87
N ILE A 320 -15.55 1.64 19.80
CA ILE A 320 -14.63 2.64 19.25
C ILE A 320 -13.36 2.59 20.09
N ASN A 321 -12.48 1.63 19.81
CA ASN A 321 -11.15 1.60 20.39
C ASN A 321 -10.31 2.54 19.54
N HIS A 322 -9.97 3.70 20.09
CA HIS A 322 -9.00 4.69 19.56
C HIS A 322 -7.57 4.14 19.34
N ARG A 323 -7.40 2.81 19.31
CA ARG A 323 -6.16 2.06 19.08
C ARG A 323 -6.10 1.37 17.72
N THR A 324 -7.21 1.25 16.98
CA THR A 324 -7.14 1.04 15.53
C THR A 324 -6.91 2.41 14.88
N SER A 325 -6.03 2.48 13.89
CA SER A 325 -5.72 3.74 13.20
C SER A 325 -6.94 4.37 12.51
N HIS A 326 -7.99 3.57 12.23
CA HIS A 326 -9.21 3.99 11.55
C HIS A 326 -10.44 3.32 12.22
N PRO A 327 -11.24 4.02 13.06
CA PRO A 327 -12.45 3.45 13.64
C PRO A 327 -13.51 3.22 12.55
N THR A 328 -14.17 2.08 12.59
CA THR A 328 -15.26 1.70 11.69
C THR A 328 -16.59 2.02 12.36
N THR A 329 -17.30 3.05 11.89
CA THR A 329 -18.48 3.54 12.61
C THR A 329 -19.67 3.80 11.69
N PRO A 330 -20.92 3.73 12.21
CA PRO A 330 -22.11 4.15 11.48
C PRO A 330 -22.03 5.60 10.97
N GLU A 331 -21.32 6.48 11.68
CA GLU A 331 -21.10 7.87 11.28
C GLU A 331 -20.34 7.97 9.96
N ARG A 332 -19.31 7.13 9.73
CA ARG A 332 -18.58 7.09 8.45
C ARG A 332 -19.47 6.69 7.29
N PHE A 333 -20.31 5.66 7.48
CA PHE A 333 -21.31 5.25 6.49
C PHE A 333 -22.22 6.44 6.12
N ILE A 334 -22.79 7.11 7.13
CA ILE A 334 -23.70 8.25 6.91
C ILE A 334 -22.98 9.44 6.28
N ALA A 335 -21.72 9.69 6.64
CA ALA A 335 -20.91 10.75 6.07
C ALA A 335 -20.65 10.54 4.57
N LEU A 336 -20.30 9.31 4.15
CA LEU A 336 -20.13 8.98 2.73
C LEU A 336 -21.44 9.16 1.94
N GLU A 337 -22.57 8.70 2.47
CA GLU A 337 -23.90 8.89 1.86
C GLU A 337 -24.27 10.38 1.68
N LYS A 338 -23.97 11.21 2.69
CA LYS A 338 -24.20 12.66 2.60
C LYS A 338 -23.27 13.32 1.59
N THR A 339 -22.01 12.92 1.58
CA THR A 339 -21.00 13.43 0.64
C THR A 339 -21.35 13.06 -0.80
N PHE A 340 -21.82 11.84 -1.04
CA PHE A 340 -22.32 11.43 -2.34
C PHE A 340 -23.44 12.34 -2.83
N LYS A 341 -24.46 12.60 -1.98
CA LYS A 341 -25.55 13.53 -2.32
C LYS A 341 -25.04 14.94 -2.61
N GLU A 342 -24.08 15.44 -1.84
CA GLU A 342 -23.42 16.72 -2.11
C GLU A 342 -22.76 16.77 -3.49
N ILE A 343 -21.94 15.77 -3.82
CA ILE A 343 -21.28 15.68 -5.12
C ILE A 343 -22.30 15.59 -6.25
N MET A 344 -23.38 14.80 -6.09
CA MET A 344 -24.43 14.70 -7.11
C MET A 344 -25.14 16.04 -7.33
N MET A 345 -25.40 16.81 -6.28
CA MET A 345 -25.93 18.17 -6.42
C MET A 345 -24.97 19.06 -7.22
N LYS A 346 -23.67 19.04 -6.89
CA LYS A 346 -22.64 19.77 -7.65
C LYS A 346 -22.60 19.38 -9.13
N LYS A 347 -22.63 18.06 -9.42
CA LYS A 347 -22.68 17.55 -10.81
C LYS A 347 -23.90 18.07 -11.56
N ASN A 348 -25.09 18.00 -10.94
CA ASN A 348 -26.33 18.47 -11.55
C ASN A 348 -26.34 19.97 -11.82
N ASN A 349 -25.65 20.75 -10.99
CA ASN A 349 -25.50 22.19 -11.16
C ASN A 349 -24.36 22.58 -12.12
N GLY A 350 -23.59 21.61 -12.65
CA GLY A 350 -22.42 21.87 -13.48
C GLY A 350 -21.25 22.50 -12.70
N GLU A 351 -21.23 22.34 -11.38
CA GLU A 351 -20.17 22.87 -10.51
C GLU A 351 -18.89 22.05 -10.61
N VAL A 352 -17.76 22.70 -10.35
CA VAL A 352 -16.47 22.00 -10.27
C VAL A 352 -16.46 21.08 -9.06
N LEU A 353 -16.13 19.81 -9.27
CA LEU A 353 -16.00 18.82 -8.20
C LEU A 353 -14.73 19.08 -7.40
N LYS A 354 -14.84 19.92 -6.38
CA LYS A 354 -13.81 20.17 -5.37
C LYS A 354 -14.41 20.03 -3.98
N PRO A 355 -13.69 19.42 -3.01
CA PRO A 355 -14.10 19.43 -1.61
C PRO A 355 -14.38 20.86 -1.14
N ASN A 356 -15.43 21.05 -0.34
CA ASN A 356 -15.67 22.30 0.34
C ASN A 356 -14.55 22.50 1.37
N ILE A 357 -13.94 23.67 1.37
CA ILE A 357 -12.92 24.07 2.36
C ILE A 357 -13.59 25.08 3.26
N GLU A 358 -13.63 24.84 4.57
CA GLU A 358 -14.07 25.85 5.52
C GLU A 358 -13.11 27.04 5.46
N SER A 359 -13.66 28.23 5.22
CA SER A 359 -12.93 29.48 5.11
C SER A 359 -12.49 29.97 6.49
N SER A 360 -11.55 29.29 7.14
CA SER A 360 -10.80 29.84 8.29
C SER A 360 -9.66 28.92 8.76
N VAL A 361 -8.56 28.84 8.02
CA VAL A 361 -7.20 28.69 8.59
C VAL A 361 -6.19 29.28 7.58
N ASP A 362 -6.15 30.61 7.47
CA ASP A 362 -4.96 31.33 7.00
C ASP A 362 -4.12 31.77 8.21
#